data_AF-A0A4Z2C9T0-F1
#
_entry.id   AF-A0A4Z2C9T0-F1
#
_cell.length_a   1.000
_cell.length_b   1.000
_cell.length_c   1.000
_cell.angle_alpha   90.00
_cell.angle_beta   90.00
_cell.angle_gamma   90.00
#
_symmetry.space_group_name_H-M   'P 1'
#
loop_
_entity.id
_entity.type
_entity.pdbx_description
1 polymer ?
#
loop_
_entity_poly.entity_id
_entity_poly.type
_entity_poly.pdbx_seq_one_letter_code
_entity_poly.pdbx_strand_id
1 'polypeptide(L)'
;MKKSKCKTSSSSEKEFVFEFKAGKHNCVLKVPLQFPAQENISDLHGRLMLLHKIPCYIENELKSALSDFIDRETTLDYDREAEQALQRLTMGDVDVNQLTDAWARSYVETTLEHARPEEPSWDEDFADVYHELIHSPAFGYPPQSGAQLLCKHLRAHQREGHGDQEAAGEANHTDGPSSL
;
A
#
# COMPACT_ATOMS: atom_id res chain seq x y z
N MET A 1 -5.96 -3.37 27.48
CA MET A 1 -6.68 -4.63 27.17
C MET A 1 -6.84 -4.72 25.67
N LYS A 2 -5.99 -5.51 24.98
CA LYS A 2 -6.07 -5.69 23.53
C LYS A 2 -7.24 -6.64 23.24
N LYS A 3 -8.31 -6.12 22.62
CA LYS A 3 -9.41 -6.95 22.12
C LYS A 3 -8.87 -7.73 20.91
N SER A 4 -8.50 -8.98 21.09
CA SER A 4 -8.28 -9.90 19.98
C SER A 4 -9.61 -10.05 19.26
N LYS A 5 -9.67 -9.55 18.02
CA LYS A 5 -10.80 -9.78 17.12
C LYS A 5 -10.77 -11.26 16.76
N CYS A 6 -11.50 -12.06 17.54
CA CYS A 6 -11.69 -13.48 17.34
C CYS A 6 -12.28 -13.67 15.94
N LYS A 7 -11.46 -14.19 15.03
CA LYS A 7 -11.86 -14.62 13.69
C LYS A 7 -12.92 -15.69 13.92
N THR A 8 -14.19 -15.33 13.74
CA THR A 8 -15.29 -16.29 13.81
C THR A 8 -15.21 -17.11 12.53
N SER A 9 -14.32 -18.10 12.50
CA SER A 9 -14.41 -19.14 11.49
C SER A 9 -15.73 -19.85 11.77
N SER A 10 -16.76 -19.57 10.97
CA SER A 10 -17.99 -20.35 10.95
C SER A 10 -17.65 -21.73 10.42
N SER A 11 -17.06 -22.57 11.27
CA SER A 11 -16.65 -23.92 10.91
C SER A 11 -17.91 -24.70 10.60
N SER A 12 -18.13 -24.99 9.33
CA SER A 12 -19.28 -25.78 8.88
C SER A 12 -18.86 -27.24 8.91
N GLU A 13 -19.55 -28.03 9.72
CA GLU A 13 -19.35 -29.48 9.75
C GLU A 13 -20.10 -30.10 8.57
N LYS A 14 -19.38 -30.84 7.73
CA LYS A 14 -19.92 -31.54 6.56
C LYS A 14 -19.55 -33.02 6.64
N GLU A 15 -20.52 -33.89 6.37
CA GLU A 15 -20.31 -35.34 6.39
C GLU A 15 -19.75 -35.79 5.03
N PHE A 16 -18.51 -36.30 5.02
CA PHE A 16 -17.97 -37.03 3.89
C PHE A 16 -18.52 -38.45 3.91
N VAL A 17 -19.19 -38.85 2.82
CA VAL A 17 -19.75 -40.19 2.65
C VAL A 17 -19.06 -40.86 1.47
N PHE A 18 -18.48 -42.04 1.71
CA PHE A 18 -17.80 -42.82 0.70
C PHE A 18 -18.25 -44.28 0.76
N GLU A 19 -18.81 -44.76 -0.36
CA GLU A 19 -19.33 -46.12 -0.47
C GLU A 19 -18.35 -47.01 -1.22
N PHE A 20 -18.06 -48.19 -0.67
CA PHE A 20 -17.16 -49.16 -1.30
C PHE A 20 -17.61 -50.60 -1.10
N LYS A 21 -17.13 -51.50 -1.95
CA LYS A 21 -17.43 -52.94 -1.86
C LYS A 21 -16.25 -53.71 -1.30
N ALA A 22 -16.44 -54.32 -0.14
CA ALA A 22 -15.51 -55.27 0.44
C ALA A 22 -15.97 -56.71 0.16
N GLY A 23 -15.59 -57.23 -1.01
CA GLY A 23 -16.00 -58.56 -1.45
C GLY A 23 -17.51 -58.66 -1.70
N LYS A 24 -18.24 -59.32 -0.79
CA LYS A 24 -19.71 -59.48 -0.85
C LYS A 24 -20.47 -58.43 -0.04
N HIS A 25 -19.79 -57.59 0.72
CA HIS A 25 -20.39 -56.58 1.59
C HIS A 25 -20.24 -55.19 0.98
N ASN A 26 -21.31 -54.40 1.01
CA ASN A 26 -21.24 -52.97 0.73
C ASN A 26 -20.98 -52.24 2.05
N CYS A 27 -19.92 -51.45 2.09
CA CYS A 27 -19.51 -50.68 3.25
C CYS A 27 -19.66 -49.19 2.93
N VAL A 28 -20.06 -48.40 3.93
CA VAL A 28 -20.18 -46.95 3.82
C VAL A 28 -19.31 -46.32 4.90
N LEU A 29 -18.33 -45.54 4.48
CA LEU A 29 -17.50 -44.73 5.35
C LEU A 29 -18.14 -43.35 5.50
N LYS A 30 -18.41 -42.94 6.74
CA LYS A 30 -18.93 -41.62 7.06
C LYS A 30 -17.96 -40.90 7.98
N VAL A 31 -17.53 -39.70 7.58
CA VAL A 31 -16.53 -38.93 8.30
C VAL A 31 -16.99 -37.48 8.42
N PRO A 32 -17.26 -36.97 9.62
CA PRO A 32 -17.50 -35.55 9.79
C PRO A 32 -16.20 -34.76 9.58
N LEU A 33 -16.23 -33.78 8.68
CA LEU A 33 -15.11 -32.90 8.38
C LEU A 33 -15.50 -31.44 8.63
N GLN A 34 -14.57 -30.67 9.20
CA GLN A 34 -14.75 -29.25 9.49
C GLN A 34 -14.19 -28.42 8.34
N PHE A 35 -14.99 -27.48 7.83
CA PHE A 35 -14.59 -26.57 6.77
C PHE A 35 -14.48 -25.12 7.26
N PRO A 36 -13.47 -24.34 6.82
CA PRO A 36 -12.45 -24.69 5.82
C PRO A 36 -11.44 -25.71 6.33
N ALA A 37 -11.20 -26.78 5.57
CA ALA A 37 -10.30 -27.85 5.98
C ALA A 37 -8.86 -27.31 6.07
N GLN A 38 -8.30 -27.29 7.29
CA GLN A 38 -6.90 -26.92 7.52
C GLN A 38 -5.97 -28.15 7.59
N GLU A 39 -6.53 -29.35 7.60
CA GLU A 39 -5.79 -30.60 7.69
C GLU A 39 -5.21 -31.01 6.34
N ASN A 40 -4.02 -31.59 6.36
CA ASN A 40 -3.38 -32.17 5.18
C ASN A 40 -4.10 -33.47 4.75
N ILE A 41 -4.55 -33.50 3.49
CA ILE A 41 -5.33 -34.60 2.91
C ILE A 41 -4.62 -35.95 3.08
N SER A 42 -3.30 -35.99 2.94
CA SER A 42 -2.51 -37.22 3.09
C SER A 42 -2.54 -37.80 4.52
N ASP A 43 -2.54 -36.95 5.55
CA ASP A 43 -2.61 -37.41 6.95
C ASP A 43 -4.02 -37.86 7.30
N LEU A 44 -5.03 -37.07 6.91
CA LEU A 44 -6.43 -37.43 7.08
C LEU A 44 -6.75 -38.77 6.43
N HIS A 45 -6.30 -38.95 5.19
CA HIS A 45 -6.36 -40.22 4.46
C HIS A 45 -5.69 -41.36 5.24
N GLY A 46 -4.44 -41.18 5.70
CA GLY A 46 -3.72 -42.22 6.45
C GLY A 46 -4.41 -42.59 7.77
N ARG A 47 -4.93 -41.60 8.50
CA ARG A 47 -5.72 -41.78 9.72
C ARG A 47 -7.01 -42.55 9.44
N LEU A 48 -7.70 -42.24 8.35
CA LEU A 48 -8.92 -42.94 7.94
C LEU A 48 -8.67 -44.41 7.59
N MET A 49 -7.61 -44.68 6.82
CA MET A 49 -7.21 -46.05 6.50
C MET A 49 -6.90 -46.87 7.75
N LEU A 50 -6.13 -46.29 8.69
CA LEU A 50 -5.70 -46.96 9.91
C LEU A 50 -6.88 -47.21 10.86
N LEU A 51 -7.75 -46.21 11.05
CA LEU A 51 -8.87 -46.27 12.00
C LEU A 51 -9.95 -47.25 11.54
N HIS A 52 -10.30 -47.22 10.25
CA HIS A 52 -11.41 -48.00 9.70
C HIS A 52 -10.98 -49.34 9.06
N LYS A 53 -9.68 -49.67 9.10
CA LYS A 53 -9.11 -50.90 8.50
C LYS A 53 -9.57 -51.11 7.05
N ILE A 54 -9.51 -50.04 6.26
CA ILE A 54 -9.99 -50.03 4.88
C ILE A 54 -9.03 -50.86 4.01
N PRO A 55 -9.54 -51.73 3.11
CA PRO A 55 -8.68 -52.48 2.20
C PRO A 55 -7.84 -51.58 1.29
N CYS A 56 -6.56 -51.93 1.10
CA CYS A 56 -5.60 -51.12 0.33
C CYS A 56 -5.95 -50.93 -1.15
N TYR A 57 -6.76 -51.80 -1.75
CA TYR A 57 -7.15 -51.64 -3.17
C TYR A 57 -8.08 -50.42 -3.40
N ILE A 58 -8.71 -49.89 -2.35
CA ILE A 58 -9.61 -48.73 -2.42
C ILE A 58 -8.87 -47.44 -2.05
N GLU A 59 -7.64 -47.54 -1.55
CA GLU A 59 -6.82 -46.41 -1.08
C GLU A 59 -6.79 -45.25 -2.07
N ASN A 60 -6.48 -45.55 -3.34
CA ASN A 60 -6.35 -44.53 -4.38
C ASN A 60 -7.69 -43.84 -4.68
N GLU A 61 -8.79 -44.60 -4.73
CA GLU A 61 -10.13 -44.05 -4.97
C GLU A 61 -10.61 -43.22 -3.78
N LEU A 62 -10.37 -43.70 -2.56
CA LEU A 62 -10.69 -42.97 -1.34
C LEU A 62 -9.93 -41.65 -1.28
N LYS A 63 -8.62 -41.68 -1.57
CA LYS A 63 -7.79 -40.47 -1.58
C LYS A 63 -8.26 -39.46 -2.61
N SER A 64 -8.58 -39.91 -3.83
CA SER A 64 -9.11 -39.04 -4.89
C SER A 64 -10.44 -38.44 -4.47
N ALA A 65 -11.39 -39.27 -4.05
CA ALA A 65 -12.72 -38.83 -3.65
C ALA A 65 -12.68 -37.86 -2.45
N LEU A 66 -11.77 -38.10 -1.51
CA LEU A 66 -11.55 -37.23 -0.35
C LEU A 66 -10.97 -35.88 -0.78
N SER A 67 -9.97 -35.87 -1.67
CA SER A 67 -9.43 -34.62 -2.23
C SER A 67 -10.50 -33.83 -2.96
N ASP A 68 -11.21 -34.48 -3.89
CA ASP A 68 -12.26 -33.86 -4.69
C ASP A 68 -13.39 -33.31 -3.81
N PHE A 69 -13.74 -34.00 -2.73
CA PHE A 69 -14.74 -33.51 -1.78
C PHE A 69 -14.23 -32.28 -1.02
N ILE A 70 -13.01 -32.33 -0.49
CA ILE A 70 -12.43 -31.21 0.27
C ILE A 70 -12.28 -29.98 -0.62
N ASP A 71 -11.76 -30.15 -1.84
CA ASP A 71 -11.54 -29.04 -2.79
C ASP A 71 -12.86 -28.39 -3.20
N ARG A 72 -13.89 -29.20 -3.51
CA ARG A 72 -15.22 -28.69 -3.86
C ARG A 72 -15.88 -27.97 -2.70
N GLU A 73 -15.93 -28.58 -1.52
CA GLU A 73 -16.60 -27.97 -0.36
C GLU A 73 -15.88 -26.72 0.12
N THR A 74 -14.54 -26.71 0.07
CA THR A 74 -13.73 -25.53 0.39
C THR A 74 -14.00 -24.39 -0.60
N THR A 75 -14.06 -24.69 -1.90
CA THR A 75 -14.39 -23.69 -2.94
C THR A 75 -15.79 -23.12 -2.71
N LEU A 76 -16.78 -23.96 -2.45
CA LEU A 76 -18.16 -23.53 -2.18
C LEU A 76 -18.27 -22.64 -0.93
N ASP A 77 -17.51 -22.94 0.13
CA ASP A 77 -17.49 -22.10 1.32
C ASP A 77 -16.88 -20.71 1.04
N TYR A 78 -15.80 -20.65 0.25
CA TYR A 78 -15.20 -19.38 -0.18
C TYR A 78 -16.11 -18.59 -1.12
N ASP A 79 -16.76 -19.25 -2.09
CA ASP A 79 -17.72 -18.61 -3.00
C ASP A 79 -18.89 -18.02 -2.20
N ARG A 80 -19.40 -18.75 -1.21
CA ARG A 80 -20.46 -18.26 -0.32
C ARG A 80 -20.00 -17.07 0.52
N GLU A 81 -18.79 -17.10 1.06
CA GLU A 81 -18.24 -15.97 1.83
C GLU A 81 -18.07 -14.73 0.94
N ALA A 82 -17.56 -14.92 -0.29
CA ALA A 82 -17.40 -13.86 -1.27
C ALA A 82 -18.76 -13.25 -1.66
N GLU A 83 -19.75 -14.08 -1.97
CA GLU A 83 -21.10 -13.63 -2.30
C GLU A 83 -21.75 -12.86 -1.13
N GLN A 84 -21.59 -13.34 0.11
CA GLN A 84 -22.04 -12.61 1.30
C GLN A 84 -21.35 -11.26 1.45
N ALA A 85 -20.05 -11.17 1.15
CA ALA A 85 -19.32 -9.90 1.17
C ALA A 85 -19.84 -8.93 0.10
N LEU A 86 -20.10 -9.42 -1.11
CA LEU A 86 -20.70 -8.62 -2.20
C LEU A 86 -22.12 -8.15 -1.84
N GLN A 87 -22.93 -9.00 -1.21
CA GLN A 87 -24.26 -8.61 -0.73
C GLN A 87 -24.19 -7.52 0.33
N ARG A 88 -23.25 -7.59 1.29
CA ARG A 88 -23.06 -6.52 2.30
C ARG A 88 -22.70 -5.18 1.67
N LEU A 89 -21.86 -5.18 0.62
CA LEU A 89 -21.55 -3.98 -0.15
C LEU A 89 -22.79 -3.45 -0.89
N THR A 90 -23.55 -4.34 -1.52
CA THR A 90 -24.77 -3.98 -2.27
C THR A 90 -25.87 -3.40 -1.36
N MET A 91 -26.00 -3.94 -0.15
CA MET A 91 -26.95 -3.48 0.87
C MET A 91 -26.51 -2.20 1.59
N GLY A 92 -25.29 -1.72 1.34
CA GLY A 92 -24.73 -0.53 1.97
C GLY A 92 -24.29 -0.73 3.43
N ASP A 93 -24.17 -1.98 3.89
CA ASP A 93 -23.68 -2.32 5.24
C ASP A 93 -22.16 -2.07 5.37
N VAL A 94 -21.45 -2.09 4.23
CA VAL A 94 -20.02 -1.77 4.14
C VAL A 94 -19.81 -0.56 3.23
N ASP A 95 -19.19 0.48 3.79
CA ASP A 95 -18.83 1.70 3.06
C ASP A 95 -17.59 1.45 2.17
N VAL A 96 -17.76 1.68 0.86
CA VAL A 96 -16.72 1.50 -0.16
C VAL A 96 -15.51 2.39 0.12
N ASN A 97 -15.72 3.63 0.58
CA ASN A 97 -14.61 4.55 0.84
C ASN A 97 -13.70 4.04 1.96
N GLN A 98 -14.28 3.50 3.03
CA GLN A 98 -13.52 2.90 4.13
C GLN A 98 -12.73 1.67 3.67
N LEU A 99 -13.28 0.87 2.75
CA LEU A 99 -12.57 -0.27 2.17
C LEU A 99 -11.40 0.20 1.30
N THR A 100 -11.60 1.23 0.48
CA THR A 100 -10.55 1.85 -0.34
C THR A 100 -9.44 2.43 0.54
N ASP A 101 -9.77 3.16 1.59
CA ASP A 101 -8.79 3.72 2.52
C ASP A 101 -8.03 2.63 3.28
N ALA A 102 -8.69 1.52 3.64
CA ALA A 102 -8.05 0.38 4.28
C ALA A 102 -7.08 -0.33 3.32
N TRP A 103 -7.48 -0.51 2.06
CA TRP A 103 -6.61 -1.05 1.01
C TRP A 103 -5.41 -0.14 0.74
N ALA A 104 -5.63 1.17 0.60
CA ALA A 104 -4.56 2.14 0.39
C ALA A 104 -3.56 2.13 1.55
N ARG A 105 -4.03 2.09 2.80
CA ARG A 105 -3.17 1.93 3.98
C ARG A 105 -2.37 0.63 3.96
N SER A 106 -3.02 -0.49 3.68
CA SER A 106 -2.34 -1.79 3.63
C SER A 106 -1.30 -1.87 2.50
N TYR A 107 -1.60 -1.27 1.35
CA TYR A 107 -0.66 -1.18 0.23
C TYR A 107 0.56 -0.33 0.60
N VAL A 108 0.35 0.86 1.17
CA VAL A 108 1.42 1.72 1.68
C VAL A 108 2.29 0.98 2.70
N GLU A 109 1.67 0.37 3.71
CA GLU A 109 2.39 -0.32 4.80
C GLU A 109 3.24 -1.49 4.27
N THR A 110 2.67 -2.33 3.40
CA THR A 110 3.38 -3.51 2.89
C THR A 110 4.38 -3.18 1.78
N THR A 111 4.10 -2.19 0.93
CA THR A 111 4.92 -1.89 -0.26
C THR A 111 5.96 -0.83 0.02
N LEU A 112 5.68 0.24 0.78
CA LEU A 112 6.66 1.31 1.03
C LEU A 112 7.72 0.93 2.08
N GLU A 113 7.44 -0.02 2.97
CA GLU A 113 8.49 -0.58 3.86
C GLU A 113 9.52 -1.42 3.12
N HIS A 114 9.17 -1.96 1.94
CA HIS A 114 10.02 -2.87 1.15
C HIS A 114 10.49 -2.28 -0.19
N ALA A 115 9.84 -1.22 -0.67
CA ALA A 115 10.30 -0.46 -1.81
C ALA A 115 11.48 0.43 -1.37
N ARG A 116 12.60 0.36 -2.09
CA ARG A 116 13.66 1.36 -1.91
C ARG A 116 13.03 2.73 -2.22
N PRO A 117 13.29 3.76 -1.39
CA PRO A 117 13.00 5.13 -1.78
C PRO A 117 13.55 5.35 -3.19
N GLU A 118 12.78 6.02 -4.04
CA GLU A 118 13.25 6.46 -5.35
C GLU A 118 14.55 7.24 -5.09
N GLU A 119 15.68 6.68 -5.49
CA GLU A 119 16.97 7.36 -5.32
C GLU A 119 16.86 8.68 -6.11
N PRO A 120 17.25 9.82 -5.52
CA PRO A 120 17.24 11.10 -6.22
C PRO A 120 17.84 10.90 -7.61
N SER A 121 17.04 11.17 -8.63
CA SER A 121 17.51 11.10 -10.01
C SER A 121 18.64 12.12 -10.16
N TRP A 122 19.73 11.74 -10.81
CA TRP A 122 20.83 12.65 -11.14
C TRP A 122 20.37 13.93 -11.85
N ASP A 123 19.20 13.91 -12.52
CA ASP A 123 18.60 15.09 -13.13
C ASP A 123 18.07 16.12 -12.11
N GLU A 124 17.63 15.70 -10.93
CA GLU A 124 17.13 16.61 -9.89
C GLU A 124 18.28 17.34 -9.18
N ASP A 125 19.41 16.66 -8.96
CA ASP A 125 20.61 17.23 -8.31
C ASP A 125 21.51 18.01 -9.29
N PHE A 126 21.37 17.80 -10.61
CA PHE A 126 22.22 18.46 -11.61
C PHE A 126 22.05 19.97 -11.61
N ALA A 127 20.82 20.46 -11.40
CA ALA A 127 20.53 21.89 -11.39
C ALA A 127 21.30 22.61 -10.27
N ASP A 128 21.29 22.04 -9.06
CA ASP A 128 21.94 22.63 -7.90
C ASP A 128 23.47 22.54 -8.01
N VAL A 129 24.01 21.40 -8.44
CA VAL A 129 25.45 21.23 -8.70
C VAL A 129 25.92 22.19 -9.80
N TYR A 130 25.15 22.39 -10.86
CA TYR A 130 25.49 23.34 -11.93
C TYR A 130 25.48 24.79 -11.43
N HIS A 131 24.47 25.19 -10.65
CA HIS A 131 24.40 26.53 -10.05
C HIS A 131 25.56 26.78 -9.07
N GLU A 132 25.95 25.78 -8.29
CA GLU A 132 27.12 25.87 -7.41
C GLU A 132 28.42 25.98 -8.23
N LEU A 133 28.54 25.27 -9.36
CA LEU A 133 29.73 25.29 -10.21
C LEU A 133 29.93 26.64 -10.92
N ILE A 134 28.87 27.29 -11.39
CA ILE A 134 28.94 28.60 -12.08
C ILE A 134 29.11 29.78 -11.10
N HIS A 135 28.77 29.59 -9.83
CA HIS A 135 28.89 30.60 -8.78
C HIS A 135 30.04 30.33 -7.80
N SER A 136 30.76 29.21 -7.96
CA SER A 136 31.93 28.92 -7.15
C SER A 136 33.01 29.99 -7.38
N PRO A 137 33.61 30.55 -6.30
CA PRO A 137 34.72 31.50 -6.40
C PRO A 137 35.96 30.93 -7.11
N ALA A 138 36.00 29.62 -7.35
CA ALA A 138 37.10 28.90 -7.96
C ALA A 138 37.12 28.94 -9.50
N PHE A 139 36.04 29.35 -10.18
CA PHE A 139 36.08 29.58 -11.63
C PHE A 139 36.71 30.95 -11.93
N GLY A 140 38.02 31.01 -11.72
CA GLY A 140 38.86 32.15 -12.00
C GLY A 140 38.93 32.45 -13.50
N TYR A 141 38.27 33.53 -13.92
CA TYR A 141 38.77 34.36 -15.01
C TYR A 141 39.57 35.53 -14.44
N PRO A 142 40.69 35.92 -15.08
CA PRO A 142 41.67 36.85 -14.52
C PRO A 142 41.09 38.26 -14.38
N PRO A 143 41.66 39.10 -13.49
CA PRO A 143 41.19 40.45 -13.32
C PRO A 143 41.54 41.26 -14.58
N GLN A 144 40.68 42.25 -14.88
CA GLN A 144 40.85 43.36 -15.82
C GLN A 144 40.07 43.24 -17.14
N SER A 145 39.00 44.02 -17.23
CA SER A 145 38.64 44.70 -18.46
C SER A 145 38.11 46.09 -18.10
N GLY A 146 38.71 47.12 -18.71
CA GLY A 146 38.63 48.55 -18.37
C GLY A 146 37.27 49.24 -18.47
N ALA A 147 36.16 48.50 -18.42
CA ALA A 147 34.80 49.08 -18.49
C ALA A 147 34.35 49.72 -17.17
N GLN A 148 34.89 49.30 -16.01
CA GLN A 148 34.45 49.82 -14.71
C GLN A 148 35.09 51.18 -14.33
N LEU A 149 36.23 51.54 -14.93
CA LEU A 149 36.87 52.84 -14.66
C LEU A 149 36.16 54.00 -15.41
N LEU A 150 35.61 53.72 -16.60
CA LEU A 150 34.86 54.70 -17.39
C LEU A 150 33.52 55.08 -16.73
N CYS A 151 32.81 54.12 -16.13
CA CYS A 151 31.55 54.39 -15.42
C CYS A 151 31.73 55.17 -14.11
N LYS A 152 32.87 55.04 -13.41
CA LYS A 152 33.16 55.85 -12.21
C LYS A 152 33.57 57.28 -12.57
N HIS A 153 34.26 57.50 -13.69
CA HIS A 153 34.66 58.85 -14.11
C HIS A 153 33.49 59.65 -14.71
N LEU A 154 32.59 59.01 -15.46
CA LEU A 154 31.40 59.69 -16.03
C LEU A 154 30.40 60.12 -14.93
N ARG A 155 30.31 59.37 -13.83
CA ARG A 155 29.40 59.65 -12.71
C ARG A 155 29.93 60.73 -11.75
N ALA A 156 31.22 61.08 -11.83
CA ALA A 156 31.81 62.18 -11.07
C ALA A 156 31.54 63.55 -11.73
N HIS A 157 31.55 63.62 -13.07
CA HIS A 157 31.29 64.86 -13.80
C HIS A 157 29.82 65.29 -13.84
N GLN A 158 28.88 64.38 -13.58
CA GLN A 158 27.44 64.67 -13.58
C GLN A 158 26.89 65.16 -12.23
N ARG A 159 27.71 65.19 -11.18
CA ARG A 159 27.28 65.57 -9.82
C ARG A 159 27.69 66.99 -9.40
N GLU A 160 28.38 67.74 -10.26
CA GLU A 160 28.79 69.13 -9.99
C GLU A 160 27.89 70.19 -10.68
N GLY A 161 26.78 69.79 -11.33
CA GLY A 161 26.03 70.68 -12.22
C GLY A 161 24.56 70.94 -11.89
N HIS A 162 24.08 70.70 -10.67
CA HIS A 162 22.71 71.09 -10.31
C HIS A 162 22.56 71.34 -8.81
N GLY A 163 23.04 72.51 -8.38
CA GLY A 163 22.67 73.13 -7.13
C GLY A 163 21.66 74.24 -7.39
N ASP A 164 20.67 74.31 -6.50
CA ASP A 164 19.85 75.46 -6.13
C ASP A 164 18.39 75.53 -6.60
N GLN A 165 17.56 75.87 -5.59
CA GLN A 165 16.12 76.13 -5.52
C GLN A 165 15.27 74.86 -5.36
N GLU A 166 14.46 74.69 -4.32
CA GLU A 166 13.68 75.69 -3.58
C GLU A 166 13.27 75.11 -2.21
N ALA A 167 13.27 75.98 -1.19
CA ALA A 167 12.87 75.69 0.18
C ALA A 167 11.51 76.34 0.46
N ALA A 168 10.55 75.55 0.97
CA ALA A 168 9.41 75.92 1.84
C ALA A 168 8.42 74.75 1.82
N GLY A 169 7.78 74.28 2.88
CA GLY A 169 7.68 74.64 4.28
C GLY A 169 6.66 73.68 4.94
N GLU A 170 6.69 73.59 6.28
CA GLU A 170 5.61 73.27 7.23
C GLU A 170 4.57 72.16 6.91
N ALA A 171 4.11 71.30 7.82
CA ALA A 171 4.28 71.12 9.25
C ALA A 171 3.68 69.74 9.62
N ASN A 172 4.10 69.23 10.77
CA ASN A 172 3.49 68.10 11.47
C ASN A 172 1.98 68.33 11.73
N HIS A 173 1.16 67.27 11.78
CA HIS A 173 0.57 66.73 13.02
C HIS A 173 -0.58 65.71 12.77
N THR A 174 -0.55 64.64 13.57
CA THR A 174 -1.65 63.87 14.19
C THR A 174 -2.58 62.90 13.44
N ASP A 175 -2.58 61.70 14.05
CA ASP A 175 -3.71 60.84 14.42
C ASP A 175 -4.45 60.01 13.36
N GLY A 176 -4.38 58.69 13.54
CA GLY A 176 -5.34 57.73 12.97
C GLY A 176 -6.60 57.64 13.84
N PRO A 177 -7.21 56.45 13.98
CA PRO A 177 -7.79 55.54 12.99
C PRO A 177 -9.34 55.59 13.03
N SER A 178 -10.06 54.94 12.11
CA SER A 178 -11.27 54.11 12.37
C SER A 178 -12.20 53.96 11.16
N SER A 179 -12.57 52.70 10.94
CA SER A 179 -13.84 52.12 10.45
C SER A 179 -14.95 53.03 9.91
N LEU A 180 -15.43 52.73 8.70
CA LEU A 180 -16.67 51.98 8.41
C LEU A 180 -16.85 51.82 6.89
#